data_AF-A0AAV0AZ95-F1
#
_entry.id   AF-A0AAV0AZ95-F1
#
_cell.length_a   1.000
_cell.length_b   1.000
_cell.length_c   1.000
_cell.angle_alpha   90.00
_cell.angle_beta   90.00
_cell.angle_gamma   90.00
#
_symmetry.space_group_name_H-M   'P 1'
#
loop_
_entity.id
_entity.type
_entity.pdbx_description
1 polymer ?
#
loop_
_entity_poly.entity_id
_entity_poly.type
_entity_poly.pdbx_seq_one_letter_code
_entity_poly.pdbx_strand_id
1 'polypeptide(L)'
;LRSILIGSMVVWLMFLFSFIGIVASDFFCPNLSTLSNRLGLNKNLAGFTFLGFGNGAPDVLSTFVAMRSGTGSLAIGELIGAASFIVTVVLGSMCLIRPFQVDQRSFTRDLGFFTIAILPIIIIITNGRILSWEANILMILYMIYVITVGLGTWYNHHRQSKIKLIQRVRTKFLDEPTISPQKLTYNFLDELIVVRTVAITNVCHPSIQLNSLMKIKIKIKLILFFNPNFSNSATIA
;
A
#
# COMPACT_ATOMS: atom_id res chain seq x y z
N LEU A 1 3.33 -45.58 -0.39
CA LEU A 1 3.61 -44.96 -1.70
C LEU A 1 3.04 -43.55 -1.86
N ARG A 2 1.73 -43.33 -1.65
CA ARG A 2 1.11 -41.98 -1.77
C ARG A 2 1.72 -40.92 -0.86
N SER A 3 1.96 -41.23 0.42
CA SER A 3 2.58 -40.26 1.35
C SER A 3 4.03 -39.91 0.98
N ILE A 4 4.77 -40.85 0.38
CA ILE A 4 6.15 -40.63 -0.10
C ILE A 4 6.14 -39.71 -1.34
N LEU A 5 5.20 -39.94 -2.27
CA LEU A 5 5.00 -39.07 -3.43
C LEU A 5 4.62 -37.64 -3.00
N ILE A 6 3.69 -37.50 -2.06
CA ILE A 6 3.28 -36.19 -1.53
C ILE A 6 4.46 -35.50 -0.85
N GLY A 7 5.22 -36.22 -0.01
CA GLY A 7 6.43 -35.69 0.62
C GLY A 7 7.46 -35.20 -0.40
N SER A 8 7.69 -35.98 -1.47
CA SER A 8 8.59 -35.59 -2.57
C SER A 8 8.10 -34.34 -3.30
N MET A 9 6.80 -34.20 -3.56
CA MET A 9 6.23 -33.02 -4.21
C MET A 9 6.37 -31.76 -3.35
N VAL A 10 6.16 -31.89 -2.03
CA VAL A 10 6.33 -30.77 -1.09
C VAL A 10 7.78 -30.32 -1.02
N VAL A 11 8.73 -31.26 -0.93
CA VAL A 11 10.17 -30.94 -0.94
C VAL A 11 10.56 -30.24 -2.23
N TRP A 12 10.06 -30.75 -3.37
CA TRP A 12 10.31 -30.14 -4.67
C TRP A 12 9.76 -28.72 -4.77
N LEU A 13 8.53 -28.49 -4.27
CA LEU A 13 7.91 -27.16 -4.27
C LEU A 13 8.70 -26.17 -3.40
N MET A 14 9.15 -26.59 -2.21
CA MET A 14 9.97 -25.76 -1.32
C MET A 14 11.32 -25.41 -1.96
N PHE A 15 11.92 -26.37 -2.67
CA PHE A 15 13.16 -26.14 -3.42
C PHE A 15 12.94 -25.11 -4.53
N LEU A 16 11.91 -25.27 -5.37
CA LEU A 16 11.59 -24.33 -6.44
C LEU A 16 11.29 -22.93 -5.91
N PHE A 17 10.50 -22.83 -4.84
CA PHE A 17 10.17 -21.55 -4.20
C PHE A 17 11.41 -20.85 -3.64
N SER A 18 12.33 -21.59 -3.02
CA SER A 18 13.58 -21.02 -2.51
C SER A 18 14.51 -20.59 -3.65
N PHE A 19 14.63 -21.43 -4.68
CA PHE A 19 15.46 -21.16 -5.85
C PHE A 19 15.00 -19.90 -6.59
N ILE A 20 13.70 -19.77 -6.88
CA ILE A 20 13.16 -18.58 -7.54
C ILE A 20 13.36 -17.32 -6.68
N GLY A 21 13.24 -17.45 -5.36
CA GLY A 21 13.50 -16.35 -4.42
C GLY A 21 14.94 -15.85 -4.49
N ILE A 22 15.92 -16.76 -4.49
CA ILE A 22 17.35 -16.42 -4.60
C ILE A 22 17.67 -15.81 -5.97
N VAL A 23 17.14 -16.40 -7.05
CA VAL A 23 17.34 -15.86 -8.40
C VAL A 23 16.72 -14.45 -8.52
N ALA A 24 15.56 -14.23 -7.92
CA ALA A 24 14.92 -12.92 -7.90
C ALA A 24 15.73 -11.89 -7.09
N SER A 25 16.27 -12.25 -5.94
CA SER A 25 17.07 -11.33 -5.12
C SER A 25 18.39 -10.96 -5.76
N ASP A 26 19.11 -11.95 -6.29
CA ASP A 26 20.52 -11.79 -6.66
C ASP A 26 20.69 -11.38 -8.12
N PHE A 27 19.77 -11.79 -9.00
CA PHE A 27 19.84 -11.46 -10.42
C PHE A 27 18.75 -10.47 -10.82
N PHE A 28 17.49 -10.68 -10.46
CA PHE A 28 16.40 -9.83 -10.97
C PHE A 28 16.47 -8.40 -10.41
N CYS A 29 16.58 -8.24 -9.09
CA CYS A 29 16.60 -6.91 -8.45
C CYS A 29 17.77 -5.99 -8.89
N PRO A 30 19.04 -6.46 -8.96
CA PRO A 30 20.16 -5.61 -9.41
C PRO A 30 20.08 -5.23 -10.90
N ASN A 31 19.64 -6.17 -11.74
CA ASN A 31 19.40 -5.90 -13.15
C ASN A 31 18.30 -4.85 -13.33
N LEU A 32 17.24 -4.91 -12.52
CA LEU A 32 16.18 -3.92 -12.54
C LEU A 32 16.67 -2.53 -12.12
N SER A 33 17.52 -2.43 -11.09
CA SER A 33 18.15 -1.17 -10.70
C SER A 33 19.01 -0.59 -11.84
N THR A 34 19.74 -1.44 -12.56
CA THR A 34 20.59 -1.03 -13.68
C THR A 34 19.74 -0.54 -14.86
N LEU A 35 18.66 -1.25 -15.16
CA LEU A 35 17.71 -0.87 -16.20
C LEU A 35 17.01 0.45 -15.86
N SER A 36 16.58 0.62 -14.62
CA SER A 36 15.99 1.87 -14.12
C SER A 36 16.92 3.06 -14.32
N ASN A 37 18.21 2.90 -14.02
CA ASN A 37 19.21 3.96 -14.20
C ASN A 37 19.39 4.32 -15.69
N ARG A 38 19.38 3.33 -16.59
CA ARG A 38 19.50 3.58 -18.04
C ARG A 38 18.26 4.26 -18.63
N LEU A 39 17.08 3.92 -18.12
CA LEU A 39 15.81 4.52 -18.55
C LEU A 39 15.50 5.86 -17.87
N GLY A 40 16.36 6.34 -16.95
CA GLY A 40 16.11 7.55 -16.19
C GLY A 40 14.92 7.46 -15.21
N LEU A 41 14.47 6.24 -14.91
CA LEU A 41 13.35 5.99 -14.01
C LEU A 41 13.85 5.91 -12.55
N ASN A 42 13.00 6.32 -11.63
CA ASN A 42 13.24 6.08 -10.21
C ASN A 42 13.15 4.57 -9.93
N LYS A 43 14.10 4.02 -9.15
CA LYS A 43 14.18 2.58 -8.83
C LYS A 43 12.88 2.02 -8.28
N ASN A 44 12.16 2.80 -7.47
CA ASN A 44 10.87 2.39 -6.93
C ASN A 44 9.81 2.24 -8.03
N LEU A 45 9.77 3.17 -8.99
CA LEU A 45 8.83 3.13 -10.10
C LEU A 45 9.13 1.96 -11.04
N ALA A 46 10.41 1.76 -11.37
CA ALA A 46 10.85 0.60 -12.15
C ALA A 46 10.51 -0.71 -11.45
N GLY A 47 10.72 -0.78 -10.12
CA GLY A 47 10.26 -1.88 -9.27
C GLY A 47 8.79 -2.20 -9.46
N PHE A 48 7.91 -1.24 -9.18
CA PHE A 48 6.46 -1.46 -9.27
C PHE A 48 5.98 -1.85 -10.68
N THR A 49 6.54 -1.24 -11.73
CA THR A 49 6.12 -1.52 -13.10
C THR A 49 6.68 -2.85 -13.61
N PHE A 50 7.98 -3.08 -13.51
CA PHE A 50 8.61 -4.27 -14.09
C PHE A 50 8.42 -5.53 -13.24
N LEU A 51 8.34 -5.47 -11.90
CA LEU A 51 7.92 -6.64 -11.11
C LEU A 51 6.46 -6.99 -11.45
N GLY A 52 5.58 -5.97 -11.50
CA GLY A 52 4.18 -6.18 -11.81
C GLY A 52 3.98 -6.80 -13.19
N PHE A 53 4.69 -6.29 -14.20
CA PHE A 53 4.64 -6.82 -15.56
C PHE A 53 5.30 -8.19 -15.68
N GLY A 54 6.47 -8.39 -15.04
CA GLY A 54 7.21 -9.65 -15.09
C GLY A 54 6.43 -10.82 -14.49
N ASN A 55 5.66 -10.58 -13.42
CA ASN A 55 4.76 -11.59 -12.87
C ASN A 55 3.48 -11.73 -13.70
N GLY A 56 2.82 -10.62 -14.04
CA GLY A 56 1.49 -10.66 -14.66
C GLY A 56 1.45 -11.12 -16.13
N ALA A 57 2.50 -10.84 -16.91
CA ALA A 57 2.53 -11.20 -18.34
C ALA A 57 2.42 -12.71 -18.60
N PRO A 58 3.24 -13.59 -17.99
CA PRO A 58 3.11 -15.03 -18.18
C PRO A 58 1.77 -15.57 -17.65
N ASP A 59 1.26 -15.05 -16.52
CA ASP A 59 -0.02 -15.48 -15.94
C ASP A 59 -1.19 -15.20 -16.89
N VAL A 60 -1.22 -14.01 -17.52
CA VAL A 60 -2.25 -13.64 -18.50
C VAL A 60 -2.15 -14.52 -19.75
N LEU A 61 -0.94 -14.80 -20.25
CA LEU A 61 -0.75 -15.67 -21.41
C LEU A 61 -1.19 -17.11 -21.12
N SER A 62 -0.79 -17.66 -19.96
CA SER A 62 -1.20 -18.99 -19.50
C SER A 62 -2.73 -19.09 -19.39
N THR A 63 -3.35 -18.10 -18.73
CA THR A 63 -4.79 -18.00 -18.57
C THR A 63 -5.50 -17.91 -19.92
N PHE A 64 -5.00 -17.10 -20.86
CA PHE A 64 -5.58 -16.96 -22.19
C PHE A 64 -5.55 -18.29 -22.97
N VAL A 65 -4.43 -19.01 -22.92
CA VAL A 65 -4.31 -20.33 -23.57
C VAL A 65 -5.26 -21.33 -22.91
N ALA A 66 -5.33 -21.37 -21.58
CA ALA A 66 -6.23 -22.26 -20.84
C ALA A 66 -7.71 -21.98 -21.12
N MET A 67 -8.09 -20.71 -21.25
CA MET A 67 -9.44 -20.30 -21.65
C MET A 67 -9.78 -20.79 -23.06
N ARG A 68 -8.83 -20.72 -24.00
CA ARG A 68 -9.02 -21.21 -25.38
C ARG A 68 -9.06 -22.74 -25.48
N SER A 69 -8.34 -23.44 -24.61
CA SER A 69 -8.30 -24.90 -24.55
C SER A 69 -9.48 -25.52 -23.78
N GLY A 70 -10.46 -24.72 -23.33
CA GLY A 70 -11.63 -25.22 -22.60
C GLY A 70 -11.36 -25.54 -21.12
N THR A 71 -10.17 -25.24 -20.61
CA THR A 71 -9.77 -25.44 -19.21
C THR A 71 -9.84 -24.13 -18.40
N GLY A 72 -10.80 -23.26 -18.71
CA GLY A 72 -10.95 -21.95 -18.08
C GLY A 72 -11.19 -22.00 -16.57
N SER A 73 -11.93 -23.01 -16.08
CA SER A 73 -12.16 -23.19 -14.65
C SER A 73 -10.87 -23.45 -13.87
N LEU A 74 -9.90 -24.15 -14.47
CA LEU A 74 -8.58 -24.38 -13.86
C LEU A 74 -7.78 -23.07 -13.79
N ALA A 75 -7.82 -22.27 -14.85
CA ALA A 75 -7.13 -20.98 -14.92
C ALA A 75 -7.66 -19.97 -13.89
N ILE A 76 -8.98 -19.94 -13.68
CA ILE A 76 -9.59 -19.10 -12.64
C ILE A 76 -9.13 -19.56 -11.24
N GLY A 77 -9.07 -20.88 -11.01
CA GLY A 77 -8.58 -21.45 -9.76
C GLY A 77 -7.13 -21.08 -9.46
N GLU A 78 -6.27 -21.11 -10.49
CA GLU A 78 -4.88 -20.64 -10.41
C GLU A 78 -4.80 -19.17 -10.01
N LEU A 79 -5.56 -18.28 -10.68
CA LEU A 79 -5.55 -16.85 -10.42
C LEU A 79 -5.99 -16.50 -8.99
N ILE A 80 -7.08 -17.12 -8.53
CA ILE A 80 -7.61 -16.90 -7.17
C ILE A 80 -6.65 -17.47 -6.12
N GLY A 81 -6.08 -18.64 -6.39
CA GLY A 81 -5.07 -19.27 -5.54
C GLY A 81 -3.83 -18.39 -5.38
N ALA A 82 -3.30 -17.86 -6.48
CA ALA A 82 -2.16 -16.95 -6.49
C ALA A 82 -2.44 -15.66 -5.69
N ALA A 83 -3.59 -15.02 -5.92
CA ALA A 83 -3.98 -13.83 -5.17
C ALA A 83 -4.10 -14.10 -3.66
N SER A 84 -4.72 -15.22 -3.29
CA SER A 84 -4.87 -15.63 -1.88
C SER A 84 -3.52 -15.94 -1.24
N PHE A 85 -2.62 -16.61 -1.96
CA PHE A 85 -1.27 -16.93 -1.48
C PHE A 85 -0.44 -15.66 -1.21
N ILE A 86 -0.50 -14.67 -2.10
CA ILE A 86 0.23 -13.41 -1.94
C ILE A 86 -0.29 -12.65 -0.70
N VAL A 87 -1.62 -12.54 -0.54
CA VAL A 87 -2.21 -11.80 0.58
C VAL A 87 -2.01 -12.50 1.92
N THR A 88 -2.01 -13.84 1.95
CA THR A 88 -1.91 -14.59 3.21
C THR A 88 -0.46 -14.91 3.57
N VAL A 89 0.27 -15.58 2.69
CA VAL A 89 1.62 -16.10 2.97
C VAL A 89 2.66 -15.01 2.79
N VAL A 90 2.67 -14.31 1.65
CA VAL A 90 3.71 -13.31 1.35
C VAL A 90 3.55 -12.08 2.24
N LEU A 91 2.36 -11.45 2.25
CA LEU A 91 2.12 -10.28 3.09
C LEU A 91 2.18 -10.62 4.59
N GLY A 92 1.67 -11.79 4.99
CA GLY A 92 1.73 -12.27 6.37
C GLY A 92 3.16 -12.50 6.86
N SER A 93 4.01 -13.17 6.06
CA SER A 93 5.42 -13.37 6.39
C SER A 93 6.21 -12.05 6.44
N MET A 94 5.94 -11.10 5.53
CA MET A 94 6.56 -9.77 5.57
C MET A 94 6.23 -9.03 6.87
N CYS A 95 4.99 -9.10 7.34
CA CYS A 95 4.57 -8.49 8.60
C CYS A 95 5.27 -9.12 9.81
N LEU A 96 5.48 -10.44 9.81
CA LEU A 96 6.16 -11.17 10.88
C LEU A 96 7.67 -10.90 10.92
N ILE A 97 8.34 -10.87 9.76
CA ILE A 97 9.81 -10.72 9.69
C ILE A 97 10.24 -9.31 10.03
N ARG A 98 9.57 -8.30 9.46
CA ARG A 98 9.95 -6.89 9.67
C ARG A 98 8.72 -6.00 9.66
N PRO A 99 8.25 -5.51 10.84
CA PRO A 99 7.13 -4.59 10.88
C PRO A 99 7.50 -3.29 10.16
N PHE A 100 6.75 -2.96 9.12
CA PHE A 100 6.89 -1.72 8.36
C PHE A 100 5.69 -0.81 8.60
N GLN A 101 5.93 0.50 8.61
CA GLN A 101 4.86 1.48 8.75
C GLN A 101 4.21 1.71 7.39
N VAL A 102 2.93 1.36 7.27
CA VAL A 102 2.11 1.60 6.08
C VAL A 102 1.17 2.78 6.32
N ASP A 103 0.96 3.59 5.29
CA ASP A 103 -0.04 4.66 5.33
C ASP A 103 -1.45 4.04 5.41
N GLN A 104 -2.13 4.28 6.54
CA GLN A 104 -3.44 3.69 6.85
C GLN A 104 -4.48 4.01 5.77
N ARG A 105 -4.41 5.19 5.14
CA ARG A 105 -5.38 5.59 4.11
C ARG A 105 -5.18 4.79 2.82
N SER A 106 -3.94 4.68 2.35
CA SER A 106 -3.61 3.91 1.17
C SER A 106 -3.91 2.42 1.37
N PHE A 107 -3.54 1.89 2.55
CA PHE A 107 -3.79 0.48 2.89
C PHE A 107 -5.28 0.14 2.96
N THR A 108 -6.09 0.93 3.69
CA THR A 108 -7.53 0.67 3.81
C THR A 108 -8.25 0.83 2.48
N ARG A 109 -7.83 1.78 1.62
CA ARG A 109 -8.36 1.91 0.26
C ARG A 109 -8.10 0.64 -0.54
N ASP A 110 -6.86 0.19 -0.59
CA ASP A 110 -6.47 -0.96 -1.41
C ASP A 110 -7.15 -2.25 -0.91
N LEU A 111 -7.23 -2.45 0.41
CA LEU A 111 -7.94 -3.57 1.02
C LEU A 111 -9.46 -3.51 0.79
N GLY A 112 -10.04 -2.30 0.81
CA GLY A 112 -11.46 -2.08 0.53
C GLY A 112 -11.84 -2.45 -0.90
N PHE A 113 -11.08 -1.98 -1.89
CA PHE A 113 -11.30 -2.35 -3.30
C PHE A 113 -11.09 -3.85 -3.53
N PHE A 114 -10.08 -4.44 -2.89
CA PHE A 114 -9.86 -5.90 -2.96
C PHE A 114 -11.06 -6.69 -2.42
N THR A 115 -11.61 -6.26 -1.28
CA THR A 115 -12.81 -6.89 -0.69
C THR A 115 -14.04 -6.77 -1.60
N ILE A 116 -14.24 -5.60 -2.20
CA ILE A 116 -15.33 -5.37 -3.16
C ILE A 116 -15.16 -6.23 -4.41
N ALA A 117 -13.93 -6.42 -4.90
CA ALA A 117 -13.63 -7.25 -6.06
C ALA A 117 -13.89 -8.74 -5.83
N ILE A 118 -13.78 -9.23 -4.58
CA ILE A 118 -14.07 -10.62 -4.25
C ILE A 118 -15.56 -10.96 -4.43
N LEU A 119 -16.48 -10.03 -4.17
CA LEU A 119 -17.92 -10.27 -4.27
C LEU A 119 -18.37 -10.79 -5.65
N PRO A 120 -18.10 -10.10 -6.78
CA PRO A 120 -18.45 -10.60 -8.11
C PRO A 120 -17.68 -11.88 -8.47
N ILE A 121 -16.45 -12.07 -7.98
CA ILE A 121 -15.68 -13.30 -8.19
C ILE A 121 -16.38 -14.49 -7.54
N ILE A 122 -16.91 -14.36 -6.32
CA ILE A 122 -17.68 -15.42 -5.65
C ILE A 122 -18.91 -15.78 -6.48
N ILE A 123 -19.63 -14.79 -7.03
CA ILE A 123 -20.82 -15.01 -7.86
C ILE A 123 -20.46 -15.81 -9.13
N ILE A 124 -19.36 -15.44 -9.81
CA ILE A 124 -18.86 -16.15 -10.99
C ILE A 124 -18.53 -17.62 -10.66
N ILE A 125 -17.88 -17.87 -9.52
CA ILE A 125 -17.55 -19.23 -9.08
C ILE A 125 -18.81 -20.04 -8.82
N THR A 126 -19.81 -19.48 -8.14
CA THR A 126 -21.06 -20.18 -7.84
C THR A 126 -21.88 -20.47 -9.10
N ASN A 127 -21.83 -19.58 -10.09
CA ASN A 127 -22.55 -19.75 -11.36
C ASN A 127 -21.83 -20.74 -12.30
N GLY A 128 -20.53 -20.98 -12.10
CA GLY A 128 -19.72 -21.90 -12.91
C GLY A 128 -19.57 -21.48 -14.38
N ARG A 129 -20.00 -20.28 -14.74
CA ARG A 129 -19.92 -19.69 -16.08
C ARG A 129 -19.55 -18.22 -15.95
N ILE A 130 -18.70 -17.75 -16.86
CA ILE A 130 -18.31 -16.33 -16.92
C ILE A 130 -19.25 -15.65 -17.90
N LEU A 131 -20.14 -14.79 -17.41
CA LEU A 131 -21.01 -13.97 -18.26
C LEU A 131 -20.27 -12.69 -18.66
N SER A 132 -20.51 -12.21 -19.89
CA SER A 132 -19.83 -11.00 -20.41
C SER A 132 -20.08 -9.76 -19.53
N TRP A 133 -21.24 -9.66 -18.89
CA TRP A 133 -21.55 -8.52 -18.02
C TRP A 133 -20.76 -8.57 -16.70
N GLU A 134 -20.52 -9.77 -16.14
CA GLU A 134 -19.71 -9.95 -14.92
C GLU A 134 -18.25 -9.56 -15.18
N ALA A 135 -17.72 -9.94 -16.34
CA ALA A 135 -16.38 -9.56 -16.78
C ALA A 135 -16.25 -8.03 -16.97
N ASN A 136 -17.27 -7.39 -17.56
CA ASN A 136 -17.28 -5.93 -17.71
C ASN A 136 -17.32 -5.20 -16.36
N ILE A 137 -18.08 -5.70 -15.38
CA ILE A 137 -18.09 -5.13 -14.02
C ILE A 137 -16.70 -5.18 -13.38
N LEU A 138 -16.01 -6.33 -13.49
CA LEU A 138 -14.65 -6.47 -12.97
C LEU A 138 -13.66 -5.52 -13.66
N MET A 139 -13.78 -5.34 -14.98
CA MET A 139 -12.98 -4.37 -15.72
C MET A 139 -13.23 -2.92 -15.29
N ILE A 140 -14.50 -2.52 -15.12
CA ILE A 140 -14.87 -1.19 -14.65
C ILE A 140 -14.35 -0.95 -13.23
N LEU A 141 -14.50 -1.94 -12.35
CA LEU A 141 -13.99 -1.86 -10.97
C LEU A 141 -12.46 -1.68 -10.95
N TYR A 142 -11.74 -2.41 -11.80
CA TYR A 142 -10.29 -2.25 -11.95
C TYR A 142 -9.92 -0.84 -12.44
N MET A 143 -10.63 -0.32 -13.45
CA MET A 143 -10.39 1.05 -13.94
C MET A 143 -10.64 2.10 -12.85
N ILE A 144 -11.73 1.97 -12.08
CA ILE A 144 -12.03 2.85 -10.94
C ILE A 144 -10.92 2.77 -9.89
N TYR A 145 -10.44 1.57 -9.57
CA TYR A 145 -9.32 1.38 -8.64
C TYR A 145 -8.05 2.10 -9.14
N VAL A 146 -7.63 1.85 -10.38
CA VAL A 146 -6.43 2.48 -10.97
C VAL A 146 -6.55 4.00 -10.99
N ILE A 147 -7.71 4.55 -11.35
CA ILE A 147 -7.96 6.00 -11.34
C ILE A 147 -7.89 6.54 -9.91
N THR A 148 -8.51 5.87 -8.95
CA THR A 148 -8.50 6.31 -7.54
C THR A 148 -7.09 6.27 -6.94
N VAL A 149 -6.31 5.24 -7.28
CA VAL A 149 -4.91 5.11 -6.88
C VAL A 149 -4.07 6.19 -7.56
N GLY A 150 -4.20 6.36 -8.88
CA GLY A 150 -3.45 7.33 -9.68
C GLY A 150 -3.72 8.77 -9.26
N LEU A 151 -4.99 9.14 -9.05
CA LEU A 151 -5.35 10.46 -8.53
C LEU A 151 -4.84 10.65 -7.09
N GLY A 152 -4.93 9.61 -6.26
CA GLY A 152 -4.42 9.65 -4.89
C GLY A 152 -2.90 9.85 -4.82
N THR A 153 -2.15 9.14 -5.66
CA THR A 153 -0.68 9.28 -5.74
C THR A 153 -0.29 10.63 -6.32
N TRP A 154 -0.96 11.08 -7.39
CA TRP A 154 -0.74 12.40 -7.99
C TRP A 154 -1.02 13.54 -6.99
N TYR A 155 -2.15 13.48 -6.27
CA TYR A 155 -2.53 14.46 -5.26
C TYR A 155 -1.51 14.50 -4.10
N ASN A 156 -1.13 13.32 -3.60
CA ASN A 156 -0.13 13.22 -2.53
C ASN A 156 1.24 13.73 -2.99
N HIS A 157 1.65 13.48 -4.24
CA HIS A 157 2.92 13.96 -4.78
C HIS A 157 2.96 15.49 -4.85
N HIS A 158 1.89 16.12 -5.34
CA HIS A 158 1.78 17.58 -5.41
C HIS A 158 1.79 18.23 -4.02
N ARG A 159 1.13 17.61 -3.04
CA ARG A 159 1.09 18.10 -1.66
C ARG A 159 2.46 18.03 -0.98
N GLN A 160 3.21 16.96 -1.20
CA GLN A 160 4.57 16.79 -0.67
C GLN A 160 5.54 17.86 -1.20
N SER A 161 5.42 18.24 -2.48
CA SER A 161 6.25 19.30 -3.08
C SER A 161 6.02 20.67 -2.42
N LYS A 162 4.76 21.01 -2.09
CA LYS A 162 4.43 22.26 -1.39
C LYS A 162 4.97 22.29 0.05
N ILE A 163 4.88 21.17 0.78
CA ILE A 163 5.38 21.08 2.17
C ILE A 163 6.91 21.19 2.20
N LYS A 164 7.62 20.54 1.27
CA LYS A 164 9.09 20.66 1.15
C LYS A 164 9.54 22.08 0.82
N LEU A 165 8.77 22.81 0.00
CA LEU A 165 9.03 24.22 -0.29
C LEU A 165 8.93 25.07 0.99
N ILE A 166 7.83 24.95 1.73
CA ILE A 166 7.61 25.68 2.99
C ILE A 166 8.70 25.36 4.02
N GLN A 167 9.14 24.10 4.10
CA GLN A 167 10.27 23.72 4.96
C GLN A 167 11.58 24.36 4.52
N ARG A 168 11.92 24.33 3.22
CA ARG A 168 13.15 24.99 2.70
C ARG A 168 13.15 26.50 2.95
N VAL A 169 12.00 27.13 2.82
CA VAL A 169 11.81 28.56 3.12
C VAL A 169 12.01 28.81 4.61
N ARG A 170 11.38 28.02 5.48
CA ARG A 170 11.54 28.12 6.94
C ARG A 170 12.98 27.88 7.39
N THR A 171 13.69 26.90 6.83
CA THR A 171 15.10 26.64 7.20
C THR A 171 16.00 27.78 6.77
N LYS A 172 15.82 28.34 5.57
CA LYS A 172 16.57 29.54 5.14
C LYS A 172 16.37 30.74 6.08
N PHE A 173 15.16 30.94 6.60
CA PHE A 173 14.89 32.02 7.56
C PHE A 173 15.50 31.80 8.95
N LEU A 174 15.81 30.56 9.33
CA LEU A 174 16.46 30.23 10.61
C LEU A 174 17.98 30.31 10.55
N ASP A 175 18.56 30.20 9.34
CA ASP A 175 20.00 30.21 9.10
C ASP A 175 20.58 31.62 8.85
N GLU A 176 19.74 32.67 8.75
CA GLU A 176 20.19 34.03 8.41
C GLU A 176 20.34 34.90 9.68
N PRO A 177 21.56 35.13 10.20
CA PRO A 177 21.76 36.03 11.32
C PRO A 177 21.62 37.46 10.80
N THR A 178 20.68 38.21 11.40
CA THR A 178 20.41 39.64 11.22
C THR A 178 19.68 40.07 9.94
N ILE A 179 18.36 40.33 10.07
CA ILE A 179 17.64 41.24 9.17
C ILE A 179 16.76 42.20 9.99
N SER A 180 16.85 43.46 9.62
CA SER A 180 16.23 44.66 10.22
C SER A 180 14.69 44.61 10.33
N PRO A 181 14.11 45.33 11.32
CA PRO A 181 12.70 45.19 11.74
C PRO A 181 11.64 45.58 10.71
N GLN A 182 12.02 46.15 9.57
CA GLN A 182 11.08 46.68 8.59
C GLN A 182 10.60 45.62 7.58
N LYS A 183 11.35 44.53 7.34
CA LYS A 183 10.98 43.46 6.40
C LYS A 183 9.97 42.45 6.99
N LEU A 184 9.78 42.49 8.31
CA LEU A 184 8.97 41.53 9.08
C LEU A 184 7.46 41.76 8.90
N THR A 185 7.02 43.02 8.82
CA THR A 185 5.59 43.39 8.75
C THR A 185 4.94 42.98 7.42
N TYR A 186 5.68 43.08 6.31
CA TYR A 186 5.17 42.73 4.98
C TYR A 186 5.05 41.21 4.78
N ASN A 187 6.01 40.43 5.30
CA ASN A 187 5.97 38.98 5.26
C ASN A 187 4.92 38.38 6.21
N PHE A 188 4.63 39.04 7.34
CA PHE A 188 3.60 38.61 8.29
C PHE A 188 2.18 38.71 7.72
N LEU A 189 1.89 39.70 6.89
CA LEU A 189 0.56 39.88 6.29
C LEU A 189 0.27 38.83 5.22
N ASP A 190 1.27 38.43 4.43
CA ASP A 190 1.14 37.32 3.45
C ASP A 190 1.07 35.94 4.14
N GLU A 191 1.83 35.72 5.21
CA GLU A 191 1.72 34.49 6.00
C GLU A 191 0.35 34.34 6.67
N LEU A 192 -0.26 35.44 7.15
CA LEU A 192 -1.58 35.40 7.75
C LEU A 192 -2.65 34.97 6.74
N ILE A 193 -2.53 35.38 5.48
CA ILE A 193 -3.47 35.01 4.41
C ILE A 193 -3.33 33.52 4.08
N VAL A 194 -2.11 33.00 3.95
CA VAL A 194 -1.85 31.59 3.63
C VAL A 194 -2.27 30.66 4.79
N VAL A 195 -1.98 31.03 6.03
CA VAL A 195 -2.40 30.27 7.22
C VAL A 195 -3.92 30.27 7.38
N ARG A 196 -4.60 31.39 7.09
CA ARG A 196 -6.06 31.50 7.14
C ARG A 196 -6.73 30.69 6.03
N THR A 197 -6.17 30.65 4.82
CA THR A 197 -6.66 29.78 3.72
C THR A 197 -6.48 28.29 4.04
N VAL A 198 -5.38 27.89 4.67
CA VAL A 198 -5.14 26.50 5.11
C VAL A 198 -6.02 26.12 6.30
N ALA A 199 -6.27 27.05 7.24
CA ALA A 199 -7.17 26.83 8.36
C ALA A 199 -8.63 26.65 7.90
N ILE A 200 -9.09 27.45 6.92
CA ILE A 200 -10.46 27.34 6.37
C ILE A 200 -10.65 26.00 5.62
N THR A 201 -9.63 25.44 4.98
CA THR A 201 -9.72 24.08 4.38
C THR A 201 -9.64 22.96 5.42
N ASN A 202 -8.95 23.16 6.55
CA ASN A 202 -8.89 22.18 7.65
C ASN A 202 -10.18 22.10 8.49
N VAL A 203 -11.03 23.15 8.48
CA VAL A 203 -12.33 23.13 9.16
C VAL A 203 -13.33 22.18 8.48
N CYS A 204 -13.12 21.80 7.21
CA CYS A 204 -14.04 20.94 6.45
C CYS A 204 -13.71 19.43 6.53
N HIS A 205 -12.72 18.98 7.31
CA HIS A 205 -12.44 17.55 7.46
C HIS A 205 -12.11 17.14 8.92
N PRO A 206 -13.13 16.78 9.75
CA PRO A 206 -12.97 16.48 11.19
C PRO A 206 -12.32 15.11 11.49
N SER A 207 -11.59 14.51 10.55
CA SER A 207 -11.09 13.13 10.68
C SER A 207 -9.67 13.02 11.24
N ILE A 208 -8.99 14.14 11.54
CA ILE A 208 -7.61 14.14 12.07
C ILE A 208 -7.59 14.23 13.61
N GLN A 209 -8.64 14.76 14.24
CA GLN A 209 -8.70 14.89 15.70
C GLN A 209 -9.13 13.59 16.41
N LEU A 210 -9.80 12.66 15.72
CA LEU A 210 -10.24 11.38 16.30
C LEU A 210 -9.08 10.41 16.54
N ASN A 211 -7.98 10.53 15.78
CA ASN A 211 -6.86 9.59 15.81
C ASN A 211 -5.89 9.87 16.98
N SER A 212 -5.85 11.09 17.53
CA SER A 212 -5.11 11.37 18.77
C SER A 212 -5.89 10.91 20.01
N LEU A 213 -7.22 11.06 20.02
CA LEU A 213 -8.10 10.61 21.10
C LEU A 213 -8.18 9.09 21.21
N MET A 214 -8.19 8.34 20.10
CA MET A 214 -8.10 6.88 20.13
C MET A 214 -6.73 6.37 20.62
N LYS A 215 -5.63 7.03 20.21
CA LYS A 215 -4.28 6.69 20.71
C LYS A 215 -4.15 6.93 22.22
N ILE A 216 -4.81 7.95 22.78
CA ILE A 216 -4.82 8.21 24.22
C ILE A 216 -5.72 7.22 24.98
N LYS A 217 -6.91 6.87 24.46
CA LYS A 217 -7.80 5.87 25.09
C LYS A 217 -7.20 4.47 25.14
N ILE A 218 -6.48 4.03 24.10
CA ILE A 218 -5.82 2.71 24.08
C ILE A 218 -4.62 2.68 25.03
N LYS A 219 -3.84 3.77 25.12
CA LYS A 219 -2.69 3.86 26.02
C LYS A 219 -3.11 3.89 27.50
N ILE A 220 -4.19 4.59 27.84
CA ILE A 220 -4.74 4.62 29.21
C ILE A 220 -5.36 3.28 29.61
N LYS A 221 -6.04 2.58 28.69
CA LYS A 221 -6.64 1.26 28.97
C LYS A 221 -5.60 0.15 29.12
N LEU A 222 -4.43 0.27 28.47
CA LEU A 222 -3.31 -0.67 28.63
C LEU A 222 -2.53 -0.45 29.94
N ILE A 223 -2.40 0.81 30.38
CA ILE A 223 -1.72 1.17 31.64
C ILE A 223 -2.55 0.77 32.86
N LEU A 224 -3.88 0.90 32.80
CA LEU A 224 -4.78 0.43 33.87
C LEU A 224 -4.89 -1.10 33.95
N PHE A 225 -4.60 -1.83 32.87
CA PHE A 225 -4.66 -3.31 32.86
C PHE A 225 -3.36 -3.97 33.38
N PHE A 226 -2.22 -3.27 33.33
CA PHE A 226 -0.92 -3.80 33.76
C PHE A 226 -0.44 -3.30 35.14
N ASN A 227 -1.20 -2.45 35.84
CA ASN A 227 -0.81 -1.95 37.15
C ASN A 227 -2.02 -1.88 38.13
N PRO A 228 -2.35 -2.98 38.83
CA PRO A 228 -3.47 -2.99 39.77
C PRO A 228 -3.22 -2.21 41.08
N ASN A 229 -2.04 -1.61 41.29
CA ASN A 229 -1.71 -0.87 42.53
C ASN A 229 -1.72 0.66 42.39
N PHE A 230 -2.15 1.22 41.24
CA PHE A 230 -2.12 2.68 41.03
C PHE A 230 -3.34 3.43 41.64
N SER A 231 -4.21 2.76 42.38
CA SER A 231 -5.41 3.38 42.98
C SER A 231 -5.16 4.17 44.27
N ASN A 232 -4.00 4.03 44.93
CA ASN A 232 -3.81 4.57 46.29
C ASN A 232 -2.81 5.74 46.42
N SER A 233 -2.22 6.25 45.34
CA SER A 233 -1.25 7.37 45.41
C SER A 233 -1.74 8.70 44.84
N ALA A 234 -3.01 8.83 44.46
CA ALA A 234 -3.58 10.06 43.91
C ALA A 234 -4.60 10.73 44.83
N THR A 235 -4.35 10.76 46.15
CA THR A 235 -5.20 11.48 47.11
C THR A 235 -4.43 12.41 48.06
N ILE A 236 -3.11 12.55 47.94
CA ILE A 236 -2.37 13.54 48.73
C ILE A 236 -1.27 14.18 47.88
N ALA A 237 -1.50 15.46 47.55
CA ALA A 237 -0.60 16.53 47.10
C ALA A 237 -1.17 17.26 45.87
#